data_AF-A0A7S0T650-F1
#
_entry.id   AF-A0A7S0T650-F1
#
_cell.length_a   1.000
_cell.length_b   1.000
_cell.length_c   1.000
_cell.angle_alpha   90.00
_cell.angle_beta   90.00
_cell.angle_gamma   90.00
#
_symmetry.space_group_name_H-M   'P 1'
#
loop_
_entity.id
_entity.type
_entity.pdbx_description
1 polymer ?
#
loop_
_entity_poly.entity_id
_entity_poly.type
_entity_poly.pdbx_seq_one_letter_code
_entity_poly.pdbx_strand_id
1 'polypeptide(L)'
;ITIQNPEIENKLGAIKFYSVTYRLFKLDALETLCEDYGQAVRYKGTIPACPVSFELDNHHSIEKGRMFPVCGNTYLMLHESRFRPHFEFFGDFSTHYGIFDGCGDSNPFESASAPSPPGADAGCC
;
A
#
# COMPACT_ATOMS: atom_id res chain seq x y z
N ILE A 1 18.58 -0.62 -5.22
CA ILE A 1 19.79 0.19 -4.90
C ILE A 1 21.00 -0.72 -5.02
N THR A 2 22.11 -0.23 -5.57
CA THR A 2 23.33 -1.02 -5.78
C THR A 2 24.44 -0.50 -4.87
N ILE A 3 25.31 -1.40 -4.41
CA ILE A 3 26.45 -1.05 -3.54
C ILE A 3 27.66 -0.62 -4.38
N GLN A 4 27.80 -1.16 -5.61
CA GLN A 4 28.81 -0.76 -6.60
C GLN A 4 30.26 -0.84 -6.07
N ASN A 5 30.51 -1.74 -5.12
CA ASN A 5 31.83 -1.96 -4.55
C ASN A 5 32.02 -3.46 -4.26
N PRO A 6 32.85 -4.16 -5.03
CA PRO A 6 33.04 -5.60 -4.90
C PRO A 6 33.58 -6.04 -3.52
N GLU A 7 34.45 -5.25 -2.89
CA GLU A 7 34.98 -5.58 -1.56
C GLU A 7 33.89 -5.51 -0.48
N ILE A 8 32.98 -4.54 -0.60
CA ILE A 8 31.84 -4.40 0.31
C ILE A 8 30.80 -5.48 0.00
N GLU A 9 30.50 -5.75 -1.27
CA GLU A 9 29.57 -6.82 -1.69
C GLU A 9 30.02 -8.19 -1.18
N ASN A 10 31.31 -8.51 -1.24
CA ASN A 10 31.86 -9.74 -0.67
C ASN A 10 31.66 -9.83 0.86
N LYS A 11 31.75 -8.71 1.58
CA LYS A 11 31.48 -8.68 3.03
C LYS A 11 29.99 -8.83 3.35
N LEU A 12 29.12 -8.33 2.48
CA LEU A 12 27.67 -8.36 2.65
C LEU A 12 27.05 -9.73 2.34
N GLY A 13 27.71 -10.54 1.50
CA GLY A 13 27.22 -11.87 1.14
C GLY A 13 25.83 -11.80 0.50
N ALA A 14 24.83 -12.44 1.11
CA ALA A 14 23.46 -12.53 0.57
C ALA A 14 22.52 -11.39 1.00
N ILE A 15 23.01 -10.39 1.73
CA ILE A 15 22.18 -9.27 2.21
C ILE A 15 21.72 -8.41 1.04
N LYS A 16 20.40 -8.21 0.92
CA LYS A 16 19.78 -7.33 -0.09
C LYS A 16 19.42 -5.98 0.53
N PHE A 17 19.63 -4.91 -0.23
CA PHE A 17 19.32 -3.53 0.18
C PHE A 17 18.16 -2.97 -0.64
N TYR A 18 17.26 -2.26 0.03
CA TYR A 18 16.09 -1.65 -0.57
C TYR A 18 16.00 -0.17 -0.17
N SER A 19 15.50 0.67 -1.09
CA SER A 19 15.08 2.03 -0.77
C SER A 19 13.56 2.03 -0.74
N VAL A 20 13.00 2.26 0.44
CA VAL A 20 11.59 2.05 0.73
C VAL A 20 11.03 3.24 1.49
N THR A 21 9.79 3.61 1.19
CA THR A 21 9.07 4.66 1.91
C THR A 21 7.93 4.03 2.66
N TYR A 22 7.97 4.09 3.99
CA TYR A 22 6.88 3.63 4.86
C TYR A 22 5.96 4.78 5.25
N ARG A 23 4.67 4.50 5.35
CA ARG A 23 3.67 5.38 5.96
C ARG A 23 3.22 4.75 7.27
N LEU A 24 3.63 5.34 8.39
CA LEU A 24 3.34 4.85 9.73
C LEU A 24 2.24 5.70 10.36
N PHE A 25 1.11 5.08 10.68
CA PHE A 25 0.00 5.74 11.37
C PHE A 25 0.06 5.42 12.87
N LYS A 26 -0.14 6.44 13.70
CA LYS A 26 -0.27 6.28 15.15
C LYS A 26 -1.76 6.24 15.48
N LEU A 27 -2.31 5.04 15.62
CA LEU A 27 -3.71 4.77 15.93
C LEU A 27 -3.78 3.56 16.87
N ASP A 28 -4.42 3.71 18.03
CA ASP A 28 -4.41 2.68 19.09
C ASP A 28 -5.25 1.44 18.73
N ALA A 29 -6.22 1.60 17.83
CA ALA A 29 -7.17 0.56 17.44
C ALA A 29 -6.73 -0.24 16.20
N LEU A 30 -5.48 -0.12 15.75
CA LEU A 30 -4.98 -0.95 14.65
C LEU A 30 -4.70 -2.38 15.11
N GLU A 31 -5.14 -3.32 14.30
CA GLU A 31 -4.92 -4.75 14.50
C GLU A 31 -3.66 -5.21 13.77
N THR A 32 -3.07 -6.33 14.20
CA THR A 32 -1.88 -6.89 13.54
C THR A 32 -2.18 -7.42 12.14
N LEU A 33 -3.38 -7.98 11.95
CA LEU A 33 -3.84 -8.55 10.69
C LEU A 33 -4.86 -7.63 10.04
N CYS A 34 -5.10 -7.85 8.76
CA CYS A 34 -6.13 -7.13 8.02
C CYS A 34 -7.47 -7.85 8.19
N GLU A 35 -8.26 -7.46 9.18
CA GLU A 35 -9.57 -8.04 9.45
C GLU A 35 -10.66 -7.41 8.54
N ASP A 36 -11.60 -8.24 8.08
CA ASP A 36 -12.74 -7.85 7.27
C ASP A 36 -14.00 -7.64 8.13
N TYR A 37 -14.54 -6.43 8.06
CA TYR A 37 -15.81 -6.02 8.70
C TYR A 37 -16.88 -5.62 7.67
N GLY A 38 -16.68 -5.95 6.39
CA GLY A 38 -17.60 -5.60 5.30
C GLY A 38 -17.57 -4.10 4.95
N GLN A 39 -16.46 -3.44 5.25
CA GLN A 39 -16.32 -2.00 5.11
C GLN A 39 -15.90 -1.57 3.70
N ALA A 40 -16.32 -0.38 3.31
CA ALA A 40 -15.90 0.22 2.06
C ALA A 40 -15.75 1.74 2.19
N VAL A 41 -14.94 2.31 1.29
CA VAL A 41 -14.75 3.75 1.18
C VAL A 41 -14.98 4.21 -0.25
N ARG A 42 -15.27 5.50 -0.41
CA ARG A 42 -15.30 6.18 -1.71
C ARG A 42 -14.49 7.46 -1.65
N TYR A 43 -13.48 7.56 -2.51
CA TYR A 43 -12.65 8.74 -2.60
C TYR A 43 -13.40 9.89 -3.30
N LYS A 44 -13.36 11.10 -2.73
CA LYS A 44 -14.06 12.28 -3.26
C LYS A 44 -13.27 13.02 -4.35
N GLY A 45 -11.98 12.73 -4.53
CA GLY A 45 -11.14 13.45 -5.49
C GLY A 45 -10.73 14.85 -5.02
N THR A 46 -10.71 15.09 -3.71
CA THR A 46 -10.54 16.43 -3.13
C THR A 46 -9.14 16.70 -2.58
N ILE A 47 -8.22 15.73 -2.63
CA ILE A 47 -6.80 15.96 -2.27
C ILE A 47 -6.10 16.67 -3.44
N PRO A 48 -5.47 17.83 -3.23
CA PRO A 48 -4.70 18.51 -4.27
C PRO A 48 -3.64 17.59 -4.89
N ALA A 49 -3.43 17.70 -6.21
CA ALA A 49 -2.57 16.82 -7.01
C ALA A 49 -3.00 15.35 -7.13
N CYS A 50 -4.08 14.92 -6.47
CA CYS A 50 -4.66 13.58 -6.58
C CYS A 50 -6.15 13.61 -7.01
N PRO A 51 -6.54 14.29 -8.11
CA PRO A 51 -7.96 14.46 -8.44
C PRO A 51 -8.64 13.20 -8.99
N VAL A 52 -7.87 12.22 -9.49
CA VAL A 52 -8.40 11.02 -10.18
C VAL A 52 -8.38 9.79 -9.28
N SER A 53 -7.28 9.54 -8.57
CA SER A 53 -7.14 8.44 -7.62
C SER A 53 -6.29 8.87 -6.42
N PHE A 54 -6.38 8.12 -5.33
CA PHE A 54 -5.50 8.26 -4.17
C PHE A 54 -4.78 6.94 -3.89
N GLU A 55 -3.45 7.01 -3.85
CA GLU A 55 -2.56 5.89 -3.50
C GLU A 55 -2.22 5.96 -2.00
N LEU A 56 -2.76 5.02 -1.21
CA LEU A 56 -2.44 4.91 0.21
C LEU A 56 -1.09 4.21 0.41
N ASP A 57 -0.87 3.12 -0.30
CA ASP A 57 0.35 2.30 -0.35
C ASP A 57 0.43 1.57 -1.71
N ASN A 58 1.26 0.53 -1.83
CA ASN A 58 1.45 -0.22 -3.08
C ASN A 58 0.30 -1.20 -3.42
N HIS A 59 -0.70 -1.36 -2.55
CA HIS A 59 -1.86 -2.24 -2.77
C HIS A 59 -3.19 -1.47 -2.86
N HIS A 60 -3.24 -0.24 -2.33
CA HIS A 60 -4.47 0.54 -2.21
C HIS A 60 -4.49 1.76 -3.16
N SER A 61 -4.90 1.51 -4.42
CA SER A 61 -5.23 2.55 -5.40
C SER A 61 -6.74 2.80 -5.44
N ILE A 62 -7.19 3.93 -4.91
CA ILE A 62 -8.62 4.24 -4.73
C ILE A 62 -9.06 5.30 -5.73
N GLU A 63 -9.81 4.90 -6.75
CA GLU A 63 -10.36 5.79 -7.78
C GLU A 63 -11.46 6.71 -7.22
N LYS A 64 -11.49 7.96 -7.69
CA LYS A 64 -12.54 8.92 -7.36
C LYS A 64 -13.92 8.38 -7.73
N GLY A 65 -14.85 8.46 -6.78
CA GLY A 65 -16.26 8.13 -7.01
C GLY A 65 -16.58 6.64 -7.09
N ARG A 66 -15.56 5.77 -7.08
CA ARG A 66 -15.74 4.31 -7.06
C ARG A 66 -15.80 3.79 -5.64
N MET A 67 -16.68 2.82 -5.39
CA MET A 67 -16.71 2.09 -4.14
C MET A 67 -15.49 1.17 -4.07
N PHE A 68 -14.76 1.20 -2.96
CA PHE A 68 -13.55 0.42 -2.76
C PHE A 68 -13.63 -0.32 -1.41
N PRO A 69 -13.76 -1.66 -1.40
CA PRO A 69 -13.73 -2.45 -0.18
C PRO A 69 -12.40 -2.32 0.55
N VAL A 70 -12.43 -2.26 1.88
CA VAL A 70 -11.22 -2.10 2.71
C VAL A 70 -11.31 -2.96 3.96
N CYS A 71 -10.16 -3.38 4.48
CA CYS A 71 -10.06 -3.97 5.81
C CYS A 71 -10.24 -2.90 6.91
N GLY A 72 -10.47 -3.35 8.14
CA GLY A 72 -10.65 -2.49 9.32
C GLY A 72 -9.51 -1.51 9.54
N ASN A 73 -8.26 -1.95 9.38
CA ASN A 73 -7.09 -1.10 9.50
C ASN A 73 -7.08 0.05 8.48
N THR A 74 -7.30 -0.25 7.19
CA THR A 74 -7.34 0.77 6.14
C THR A 74 -8.51 1.74 6.36
N TYR A 75 -9.67 1.23 6.80
CA TYR A 75 -10.78 2.08 7.19
C TYR A 75 -10.37 3.08 8.28
N LEU A 76 -9.76 2.61 9.38
CA LEU A 76 -9.29 3.46 10.47
C LEU A 76 -8.20 4.44 10.02
N MET A 77 -7.24 4.02 9.21
CA MET A 77 -6.18 4.90 8.69
C MET A 77 -6.77 6.08 7.90
N LEU A 78 -7.83 5.85 7.13
CA LEU A 78 -8.51 6.91 6.38
C LEU A 78 -9.46 7.72 7.29
N HIS A 79 -10.20 7.07 8.18
CA HIS A 79 -11.25 7.66 9.02
C HIS A 79 -10.70 8.50 10.18
N GLU A 80 -9.61 8.05 10.81
CA GLU A 80 -9.01 8.64 12.02
C GLU A 80 -7.76 9.49 11.72
N SER A 81 -7.59 9.92 10.47
CA SER A 81 -6.48 10.79 10.08
C SER A 81 -6.95 11.99 9.26
N ARG A 82 -5.98 12.81 8.84
CA ARG A 82 -6.21 13.95 7.93
C ARG A 82 -6.92 13.58 6.62
N PHE A 83 -6.99 12.30 6.27
CA PHE A 83 -7.67 11.85 5.05
C PHE A 83 -9.19 11.85 5.17
N ARG A 84 -9.76 11.81 6.39
CA ARG A 84 -11.20 11.73 6.64
C ARG A 84 -12.07 12.63 5.75
N PRO A 85 -11.79 13.94 5.60
CA PRO A 85 -12.67 14.83 4.83
C PRO A 85 -12.77 14.43 3.35
N HIS A 86 -11.75 13.72 2.85
CA HIS A 86 -11.60 13.34 1.45
C HIS A 86 -12.27 12.01 1.07
N PHE A 87 -12.84 11.30 2.04
CA PHE A 87 -13.50 10.01 1.83
C PHE A 87 -14.93 10.01 2.36
N GLU A 88 -15.74 9.16 1.75
CA GLU A 88 -17.00 8.68 2.30
C GLU A 88 -16.80 7.25 2.79
N PHE A 89 -17.51 6.90 3.86
CA PHE A 89 -17.29 5.66 4.59
C PHE A 89 -18.60 4.87 4.69
N PHE A 90 -18.53 3.56 4.49
CA PHE A 90 -19.67 2.66 4.46
C PHE A 90 -19.37 1.42 5.33
N GLY A 91 -20.38 0.95 6.06
CA GLY A 91 -20.22 -0.13 7.04
C GLY A 91 -19.74 0.37 8.41
N ASP A 92 -19.65 -0.56 9.35
CA ASP A 92 -19.18 -0.36 10.72
C ASP A 92 -18.37 -1.59 11.18
N PHE A 93 -18.07 -1.72 12.47
CA PHE A 93 -17.30 -2.84 13.04
C PHE A 93 -18.21 -3.87 13.74
N SER A 94 -19.52 -3.87 13.47
CA SER A 94 -20.48 -4.71 14.20
C SER A 94 -20.43 -6.20 13.84
N THR A 95 -19.99 -6.53 12.62
CA THR A 95 -19.93 -7.90 12.11
C THR A 95 -18.56 -8.18 11.53
N HIS A 96 -17.90 -9.23 12.04
CA HIS A 96 -16.60 -9.70 11.55
C HIS A 96 -16.79 -10.84 10.56
N TYR A 97 -16.15 -10.74 9.40
CA TYR A 97 -16.23 -11.72 8.30
C TYR A 97 -14.97 -12.57 8.15
N GLY A 98 -13.94 -12.35 8.97
CA GLY A 98 -12.66 -13.06 8.94
C GLY A 98 -11.53 -12.19 8.39
N ILE A 99 -10.52 -12.82 7.80
CA ILE A 99 -9.37 -12.12 7.20
C ILE A 99 -9.78 -11.50 5.87
N PHE A 100 -9.39 -10.25 5.65
CA PHE A 100 -9.59 -9.57 4.38
C PHE A 100 -8.69 -10.15 3.29
N ASP A 101 -9.29 -10.62 2.21
CA ASP A 101 -8.58 -11.26 1.10
C ASP A 101 -7.50 -10.34 0.50
N GLY A 102 -6.30 -10.88 0.33
CA GLY A 102 -5.21 -10.20 -0.39
C GLY A 102 -4.40 -9.19 0.43
N CYS A 103 -4.52 -9.17 1.76
CA CYS A 103 -3.78 -8.24 2.62
C CYS A 103 -2.72 -8.97 3.47
N GLY A 104 -1.44 -8.78 3.12
CA GLY A 104 -0.32 -8.98 4.05
C GLY A 104 0.59 -10.21 3.91
N ASP A 105 0.30 -11.16 3.01
CA ASP A 105 1.06 -12.42 2.95
C ASP A 105 2.25 -12.44 1.97
N SER A 106 2.34 -11.48 1.05
CA SER A 106 3.42 -11.42 0.07
C SER A 106 4.56 -10.52 0.52
N ASN A 107 5.80 -10.98 0.34
CA ASN A 107 6.99 -10.14 0.55
C ASN A 107 6.93 -8.96 -0.44
N PRO A 108 6.83 -7.70 0.03
CA PRO A 108 6.67 -6.53 -0.84
C PRO A 108 7.88 -6.26 -1.74
N PHE A 109 8.98 -7.01 -1.58
CA PHE A 109 10.23 -6.83 -2.30
C PHE A 109 10.60 -7.99 -3.23
N GLU A 110 9.75 -9.02 -3.38
CA GLU A 110 10.06 -10.17 -4.24
C GLU A 110 10.27 -9.78 -5.70
N SER A 111 9.44 -8.86 -6.22
CA SER A 111 9.47 -8.37 -7.60
C SER A 111 10.73 -7.56 -7.95
N ALA A 112 11.46 -7.03 -6.96
CA ALA A 112 12.73 -6.34 -7.18
C ALA A 112 13.89 -7.30 -7.51
N SER A 113 13.65 -8.62 -7.45
CA SER A 113 14.65 -9.66 -7.75
C SER A 113 14.61 -10.17 -9.20
N ALA A 114 13.64 -9.74 -10.02
CA ALA A 114 13.55 -10.20 -11.39
C ALA A 114 14.72 -9.64 -12.21
N PRO A 115 15.57 -10.48 -12.83
CA PRO A 115 16.60 -9.98 -13.71
C PRO A 115 15.93 -9.25 -14.88
N SER A 116 16.30 -7.99 -15.09
CA SER A 116 15.92 -7.26 -16.30
C SER A 116 16.39 -8.06 -17.51
N PRO A 117 15.53 -8.38 -18.49
CA PRO A 117 15.98 -9.02 -19.72
C PRO A 117 17.00 -8.08 -20.39
N PRO A 118 18.18 -8.59 -20.81
CA PRO A 118 19.14 -7.77 -21.53
C PRO A 118 18.54 -7.38 -22.88
N GLY A 119 18.30 -6.09 -23.10
CA GLY A 119 18.01 -5.56 -24.45
C GLY A 119 16.68 -4.81 -24.66
N ALA A 120 16.01 -4.29 -23.63
CA ALA A 120 14.91 -3.34 -23.83
C ALA A 120 15.46 -1.91 -23.91
N ASP A 121 16.11 -1.58 -25.02
CA ASP A 121 16.33 -0.18 -25.41
C ASP A 121 14.96 0.51 -25.53
N ALA A 122 14.83 1.63 -24.82
CA ALA A 122 13.65 2.46 -24.82
C ALA A 122 13.43 3.09 -26.21
N GLY A 123 12.52 2.52 -26.99
CA GLY A 123 11.95 3.15 -28.16
C GLY A 123 10.99 4.26 -27.73
N CYS A 124 11.41 5.51 -27.89
CA CYS A 124 10.56 6.68 -27.74
C CYS A 124 9.87 6.94 -29.09
N CYS A 125 8.55 6.78 -29.12
CA CYS A 125 7.65 7.28 -30.17
C CYS A 125 6.52 8.05 -29.50
#